data_AF-A0A9P0Q4V1-F1
#
_entry.id   AF-A0A9P0Q4V1-F1
#
_cell.length_a   1.000
_cell.length_b   1.000
_cell.length_c   1.000
_cell.angle_alpha   90.00
_cell.angle_beta   90.00
_cell.angle_gamma   90.00
#
_symmetry.space_group_name_H-M   'P 1'
#
loop_
_entity.id
_entity.type
_entity.pdbx_description
1 polymer ?
#
loop_
_entity_poly.entity_id
_entity_poly.type
_entity_poly.pdbx_seq_one_letter_code
_entity_poly.pdbx_strand_id
1 'polypeptide(L)'
;MYEEIAKELRQKTNQNITGSNCENRWKHLERMFKKYVDNNNKTGRGRRELEYAEAMEDVLGKKRNIHPVVLLSSDTVIHPTTQVVTGDNPEKENLLEFPKTKELLSTSSKATDVTAPQRITNMNKNKRVKVTILSEIRKDRKEFYNKLLEIEERKFTEKKEKMTFYKKKMNKTIFRKI
;
A
#
# COMPACT_ATOMS: atom_id res chain seq x y z
N MET A 1 -0.42 20.67 23.67
CA MET A 1 -0.82 19.46 22.92
C MET A 1 0.37 18.69 22.34
N TYR A 2 0.90 18.97 21.13
CA TYR A 2 1.92 18.07 20.54
C TYR A 2 3.25 18.03 21.31
N GLU A 3 3.61 19.09 22.04
CA GLU A 3 4.78 19.08 22.92
C GLU A 3 4.60 18.18 24.15
N GLU A 4 3.39 18.01 24.65
CA GLU A 4 3.08 17.10 25.76
C GLU A 4 3.21 15.65 25.28
N ILE A 5 2.65 15.34 24.10
CA ILE A 5 2.80 14.03 23.45
C ILE A 5 4.28 13.73 23.20
N ALA A 6 5.05 14.71 22.73
CA ALA A 6 6.49 14.55 22.55
C ALA A 6 7.21 14.28 23.87
N LYS A 7 6.80 14.92 24.99
CA LYS A 7 7.35 14.67 26.32
C LYS A 7 7.10 13.24 26.77
N GLU A 8 5.88 12.73 26.64
CA GLU A 8 5.55 11.34 26.98
C GLU A 8 6.29 10.33 26.09
N LEU A 9 6.39 10.61 24.79
CA LEU A 9 7.13 9.75 23.86
C LEU A 9 8.62 9.71 24.21
N ARG A 10 9.24 10.86 24.49
CA ARG A 10 10.65 10.95 24.94
C ARG A 10 10.90 10.06 26.15
N GLN A 11 9.99 10.07 27.13
CA GLN A 11 10.09 9.24 28.34
C GLN A 11 9.98 7.74 28.04
N LYS A 12 9.15 7.33 27.09
CA LYS A 12 8.93 5.91 26.76
C LYS A 12 9.98 5.34 25.80
N THR A 13 10.45 6.12 24.83
CA THR A 13 11.31 5.63 23.74
C THR A 13 12.76 6.05 23.86
N ASN A 14 13.12 6.91 24.82
CA ASN A 14 14.47 7.49 24.98
C ASN A 14 15.03 8.14 23.70
N GLN A 15 14.14 8.70 22.86
CA GLN A 15 14.52 9.37 21.61
C GLN A 15 14.25 10.87 21.68
N ASN A 16 15.08 11.66 21.01
CA ASN A 16 14.91 13.11 20.92
C ASN A 16 13.81 13.48 19.91
N ILE A 17 12.56 13.43 20.36
CA ILE A 17 11.37 13.76 19.56
C ILE A 17 10.89 15.16 19.95
N THR A 18 10.60 16.03 18.98
CA THR A 18 10.00 17.37 19.17
C THR A 18 8.50 17.34 18.87
N GLY A 19 7.73 18.33 19.33
CA GLY A 19 6.30 18.42 18.99
C GLY A 19 6.03 18.47 17.49
N SER A 20 6.89 19.13 16.71
CA SER A 20 6.81 19.15 15.24
C SER A 20 6.94 17.75 14.62
N ASN A 21 7.80 16.89 15.17
CA ASN A 21 7.90 15.50 14.72
C ASN A 21 6.59 14.74 14.95
N CYS A 22 5.96 14.94 16.11
CA CYS A 22 4.67 14.34 16.43
C CYS A 22 3.57 14.84 15.50
N GLU A 23 3.48 16.14 15.25
CA GLU A 23 2.49 16.73 14.35
C GLU A 23 2.66 16.20 12.91
N ASN A 24 3.89 16.17 12.40
CA ASN A 24 4.19 15.67 11.07
C ASN A 24 3.86 14.17 10.94
N ARG A 25 4.17 13.39 11.97
CA ARG A 25 3.80 11.98 12.04
C ARG A 25 2.29 11.82 12.02
N TRP A 26 1.55 12.58 12.82
CA TRP A 26 0.09 12.55 12.84
C TRP A 26 -0.52 12.85 11.47
N LYS A 27 -0.09 13.95 10.82
CA LYS A 27 -0.52 14.30 9.46
C LYS A 27 -0.22 13.20 8.44
N HIS A 28 0.91 12.50 8.60
CA HIS A 28 1.25 11.37 7.74
C HIS A 28 0.30 10.19 7.97
N LEU A 29 -0.01 9.86 9.23
CA LEU A 29 -0.95 8.81 9.59
C LEU A 29 -2.35 9.10 9.03
N GLU A 30 -2.86 10.33 9.17
CA GLU A 30 -4.15 10.73 8.61
C GLU A 30 -4.20 10.52 7.07
N ARG A 31 -3.14 10.93 6.35
CA ARG A 31 -3.05 10.73 4.89
C ARG A 31 -2.95 9.25 4.51
N MET A 32 -2.21 8.45 5.28
CA MET A 32 -2.09 7.01 5.04
C MET A 32 -3.44 6.31 5.24
N PHE A 33 -4.14 6.64 6.32
CA PHE A 33 -5.44 6.11 6.63
C PHE A 33 -6.48 6.44 5.55
N LYS A 34 -6.54 7.70 5.11
CA LYS A 34 -7.41 8.09 3.98
C LYS A 34 -7.13 7.26 2.72
N LYS A 35 -5.86 7.07 2.37
CA LYS A 35 -5.48 6.24 1.20
C LYS A 35 -5.83 4.76 1.38
N TYR A 36 -5.76 4.25 2.61
CA TYR A 36 -6.16 2.90 2.96
C TYR A 36 -7.66 2.71 2.71
N VAL A 37 -8.50 3.60 3.25
CA VAL A 37 -9.97 3.59 3.04
C VAL A 37 -10.30 3.72 1.55
N ASP A 38 -9.74 4.72 0.87
CA ASP A 38 -9.98 4.96 -0.56
C ASP A 38 -9.57 3.78 -1.46
N ASN A 39 -8.55 3.01 -1.07
CA ASN A 39 -8.09 1.85 -1.83
C ASN A 39 -9.03 0.66 -1.63
N ASN A 40 -9.45 0.44 -0.38
CA ASN A 40 -10.28 -0.71 -0.03
C ASN A 40 -11.74 -0.54 -0.48
N ASN A 41 -12.20 0.70 -0.67
CA ASN A 41 -13.51 1.01 -1.23
C ASN A 41 -13.56 0.91 -2.78
N LYS A 42 -12.43 0.71 -3.46
CA LYS A 42 -12.38 0.63 -4.93
C LYS A 42 -12.29 -0.82 -5.39
N THR A 43 -13.18 -1.21 -6.31
CA THR A 43 -13.18 -2.52 -6.95
C THR A 43 -11.99 -2.71 -7.88
N GLY A 44 -11.56 -3.97 -8.06
CA GLY A 44 -10.44 -4.33 -8.94
C GLY A 44 -9.04 -3.99 -8.40
N ARG A 45 -8.93 -3.49 -7.17
CA ARG A 45 -7.66 -3.25 -6.48
C ARG A 45 -7.46 -4.29 -5.38
N GLY A 46 -6.20 -4.70 -5.15
CA GLY A 46 -5.86 -5.54 -4.00
C GLY A 46 -6.15 -4.81 -2.69
N ARG A 47 -6.68 -5.54 -1.70
CA ARG A 47 -6.90 -5.01 -0.35
C ARG A 47 -5.56 -4.61 0.27
N ARG A 48 -5.53 -3.47 0.93
CA ARG A 48 -4.41 -3.03 1.75
C ARG A 48 -4.73 -3.27 3.20
N GLU A 49 -3.69 -3.53 3.97
CA GLU A 49 -3.74 -3.66 5.42
C GLU A 49 -2.98 -2.49 6.06
N LEU A 50 -3.45 -2.05 7.22
CA LEU A 50 -2.81 -1.02 8.03
C LEU A 50 -2.89 -1.47 9.49
N GLU A 51 -1.74 -1.59 10.14
CA GLU A 51 -1.59 -2.22 11.48
C GLU A 51 -2.49 -1.57 12.55
N TYR A 52 -2.69 -0.26 12.46
CA TYR A 52 -3.47 0.54 13.40
C TYR A 52 -4.75 1.08 12.76
N ALA A 53 -5.33 0.36 11.79
CA ALA A 53 -6.55 0.78 11.09
C ALA A 53 -7.72 0.99 12.05
N GLU A 54 -7.94 0.04 12.98
CA GLU A 54 -9.05 0.08 13.93
C GLU A 54 -8.97 1.31 14.84
N ALA A 55 -7.82 1.52 15.49
CA ALA A 55 -7.60 2.71 16.32
C ALA A 55 -7.71 4.04 15.53
N MET A 56 -7.36 4.03 14.25
CA MET A 56 -7.53 5.21 13.40
C MET A 56 -8.98 5.44 12.98
N GLU A 57 -9.78 4.39 12.77
CA GLU A 57 -11.21 4.49 12.49
C GLU A 57 -11.96 5.06 13.71
N ASP A 58 -11.59 4.69 14.93
CA ASP A 58 -12.20 5.25 16.14
C ASP A 58 -12.02 6.77 16.26
N VAL A 59 -10.80 7.25 15.96
CA VAL A 59 -10.45 8.67 16.08
C VAL A 59 -10.87 9.48 14.85
N LEU A 60 -10.78 8.89 13.65
CA LEU A 60 -10.92 9.61 12.39
C LEU A 60 -12.13 9.19 11.55
N GLY A 61 -12.76 8.07 11.81
CA GLY A 61 -13.91 7.55 11.05
C GLY A 61 -15.10 8.51 11.04
N LYS A 62 -15.29 9.28 12.11
CA LYS A 62 -16.34 10.32 12.16
C LYS A 62 -16.05 11.52 11.26
N LYS A 63 -14.82 11.68 10.76
CA LYS A 63 -14.45 12.84 9.93
C LYS A 63 -14.98 12.67 8.50
N ARG A 64 -15.76 13.66 8.07
CA ARG A 64 -16.29 13.80 6.69
C ARG A 64 -15.22 13.82 5.60
N ASN A 65 -13.98 14.15 5.95
CA ASN A 65 -12.85 14.15 5.02
C ASN A 65 -12.36 12.74 4.64
N ILE A 66 -12.73 11.72 5.42
CA ILE A 66 -12.39 10.30 5.21
C ILE A 66 -13.60 9.54 4.67
N HIS A 67 -14.76 9.70 5.31
CA HIS A 67 -16.03 9.15 4.84
C HIS A 67 -16.96 10.29 4.40
N PRO A 68 -16.81 10.79 3.15
CA PRO A 68 -17.70 11.83 2.63
C PRO A 68 -19.08 11.25 2.36
N VAL A 69 -20.15 11.98 2.68
CA VAL A 69 -21.53 11.56 2.37
C VAL A 69 -21.93 11.91 0.93
N VAL A 70 -21.22 12.86 0.33
CA VAL A 70 -21.46 13.29 -1.05
C VAL A 70 -20.12 13.53 -1.71
N LEU A 71 -19.95 12.99 -2.91
CA LEU A 71 -18.82 13.21 -3.79
C LEU A 71 -19.32 13.96 -5.02
N LEU A 72 -18.80 15.16 -5.23
CA LEU A 72 -19.11 15.96 -6.42
C LEU A 72 -18.14 15.58 -7.54
N SER A 73 -18.68 15.17 -8.68
CA SER A 73 -17.96 15.05 -9.96
C SER A 73 -18.45 16.15 -10.90
N SER A 74 -17.71 16.43 -11.98
CA SER A 74 -18.03 17.52 -12.91
C SER A 74 -19.48 17.49 -13.42
N ASP A 75 -20.03 16.30 -13.62
CA ASP A 75 -21.35 16.11 -14.25
C ASP A 75 -22.37 15.43 -13.32
N THR A 76 -21.96 14.91 -12.16
CA THR A 76 -22.82 14.09 -11.29
C THR A 76 -22.50 14.22 -9.81
N VAL A 77 -23.54 14.10 -8.98
CA VAL A 77 -23.45 13.98 -7.52
C VAL A 77 -23.51 12.50 -7.16
N ILE A 78 -22.47 11.99 -6.49
CA ILE A 78 -22.35 10.59 -6.09
C ILE A 78 -22.56 10.50 -4.57
N HIS A 79 -23.52 9.71 -4.14
CA HIS A 79 -23.70 9.36 -2.73
C HIS A 79 -23.02 8.01 -2.47
N PRO A 80 -21.82 7.96 -1.86
CA PRO A 80 -21.19 6.70 -1.51
C PRO A 80 -22.08 5.93 -0.51
N THR A 81 -22.45 4.70 -0.87
CA THR A 81 -23.11 3.78 0.04
C THR A 81 -22.17 3.46 1.19
N THR A 82 -22.44 4.03 2.36
CA THR A 82 -21.81 3.63 3.61
C THR A 82 -22.23 2.21 3.94
N GLN A 83 -21.27 1.27 3.98
CA GLN A 83 -21.53 -0.04 4.59
C GLN A 83 -21.56 0.16 6.11
N VAL A 84 -22.77 0.35 6.64
CA VAL A 84 -23.03 0.37 8.08
C VAL A 84 -22.97 -1.09 8.55
N VAL A 85 -22.01 -1.42 9.42
CA VAL A 85 -21.92 -2.72 10.09
C VAL A 85 -22.52 -2.59 11.49
N THR A 86 -23.68 -3.25 11.65
CA THR A 86 -24.40 -3.75 12.85
C THR A 86 -24.94 -2.81 13.93
N GLY A 87 -26.22 -3.05 14.27
CA GLY A 87 -26.93 -2.64 15.49
C GLY A 87 -28.44 -2.72 15.31
N ASP A 88 -29.05 -3.82 15.76
CA ASP A 88 -30.47 -4.18 15.62
C ASP A 88 -31.46 -3.14 16.21
N ASN A 89 -32.46 -2.71 15.41
CA ASN A 89 -33.91 -2.77 15.71
C ASN A 89 -34.71 -2.19 14.52
N PRO A 90 -35.87 -2.76 14.13
CA PRO A 90 -36.66 -2.30 12.99
C PRO A 90 -37.66 -1.22 13.43
N GLU A 91 -37.94 -0.25 12.55
CA GLU A 91 -39.30 0.22 12.22
C GLU A 91 -39.27 1.53 11.40
N LYS A 92 -40.12 1.54 10.35
CA LYS A 92 -40.61 2.66 9.52
C LYS A 92 -39.85 3.00 8.24
N GLU A 93 -40.09 2.11 7.25
CA GLU A 93 -40.79 2.39 5.99
C GLU A 93 -40.55 3.70 5.22
N ASN A 94 -40.01 3.48 4.01
CA ASN A 94 -40.63 3.73 2.69
C ASN A 94 -40.08 4.84 1.76
N LEU A 95 -39.78 4.35 0.55
CA LEU A 95 -39.78 4.99 -0.78
C LEU A 95 -38.57 5.92 -1.05
N LEU A 96 -37.69 5.63 -2.02
CA LEU A 96 -38.03 5.55 -3.44
C LEU A 96 -37.09 4.61 -4.20
N GLU A 97 -37.71 3.78 -5.03
CA GLU A 97 -37.11 2.86 -5.99
C GLU A 97 -37.19 3.47 -7.41
N PHE A 98 -36.35 2.96 -8.32
CA PHE A 98 -36.35 3.05 -9.80
C PHE A 98 -35.53 4.15 -10.51
N PRO A 99 -35.09 3.95 -11.78
CA PRO A 99 -35.04 2.72 -12.59
C PRO A 99 -33.67 2.40 -13.24
N LYS A 100 -33.47 1.12 -13.52
CA LYS A 100 -32.49 0.56 -14.47
C LYS A 100 -33.01 0.85 -15.89
N THR A 101 -32.30 1.60 -16.71
CA THR A 101 -32.54 1.63 -18.17
C THR A 101 -31.32 1.09 -18.90
N LYS A 102 -31.54 -0.04 -19.58
CA LYS A 102 -30.68 -0.60 -20.62
C LYS A 102 -31.34 -0.23 -21.94
N GLU A 103 -30.72 0.60 -22.77
CA GLU A 103 -31.04 0.65 -24.21
C GLU A 103 -29.73 0.71 -25.00
N LEU A 104 -29.52 -0.34 -25.79
CA LEU A 104 -28.56 -0.42 -26.88
C LEU A 104 -29.25 0.13 -28.13
N LEU A 105 -28.57 0.99 -28.90
CA LEU A 105 -28.74 1.04 -30.35
C LEU A 105 -27.46 1.52 -31.02
N SER A 106 -26.91 0.64 -31.85
CA SER A 106 -25.84 0.87 -32.81
C SER A 106 -26.42 1.28 -34.16
N THR A 107 -26.01 2.42 -34.73
CA THR A 107 -26.01 2.62 -36.19
C THR A 107 -24.87 3.53 -36.62
N SER A 108 -24.06 2.99 -37.55
CA SER A 108 -22.93 3.57 -38.26
C SER A 108 -23.33 4.75 -39.16
N SER A 109 -22.47 5.78 -39.27
CA SER A 109 -22.12 6.48 -40.54
C SER A 109 -20.98 7.51 -40.36
N LYS A 110 -20.22 7.70 -41.44
CA LYS A 110 -18.84 8.23 -41.54
C LYS A 110 -18.71 9.78 -41.60
N ALA A 111 -17.61 10.26 -41.01
CA ALA A 111 -16.65 11.31 -41.42
C ALA A 111 -17.09 12.65 -42.06
N THR A 112 -16.61 13.76 -41.47
CA THR A 112 -15.76 14.74 -42.17
C THR A 112 -14.78 15.43 -41.21
N ASP A 113 -13.66 15.84 -41.79
CA ASP A 113 -12.39 16.27 -41.25
C ASP A 113 -12.37 17.79 -41.01
N VAL A 114 -11.88 18.24 -39.85
CA VAL A 114 -11.24 19.55 -39.69
C VAL A 114 -10.10 19.43 -38.68
N THR A 115 -8.91 19.53 -39.24
CA THR A 115 -7.60 19.39 -38.62
C THR A 115 -7.33 20.48 -37.58
N ALA A 116 -7.00 20.07 -36.35
CA ALA A 116 -6.32 20.88 -35.33
C ALA A 116 -5.01 20.18 -34.90
N PRO A 117 -3.83 20.81 -35.01
CA PRO A 117 -2.57 20.11 -34.77
C PRO A 117 -2.25 19.93 -33.27
N GLN A 118 -2.28 18.66 -32.87
CA GLN A 118 -1.41 17.93 -31.92
C GLN A 118 -0.78 18.69 -30.74
N ARG A 119 -1.35 18.50 -29.54
CA ARG A 119 -0.65 18.72 -28.26
C ARG A 119 -0.85 17.60 -27.22
N ILE A 120 -1.00 16.35 -27.67
CA ILE A 120 -1.21 15.18 -26.79
C ILE A 120 -0.44 13.95 -27.30
N THR A 121 0.89 13.97 -27.33
CA THR A 121 1.68 12.75 -27.63
C THR A 121 2.89 12.54 -26.72
N ASN A 122 3.31 13.55 -25.93
CA ASN A 122 4.55 13.48 -25.15
C ASN A 122 4.41 12.84 -23.75
N MET A 123 3.21 12.75 -23.18
CA MET A 123 3.05 12.17 -21.83
C MET A 123 3.17 10.63 -21.81
N ASN A 124 2.80 9.95 -22.90
CA ASN A 124 2.84 8.48 -22.96
C ASN A 124 4.24 7.91 -23.16
N LYS A 125 5.15 8.63 -23.83
CA LYS A 125 6.55 8.21 -24.02
C LYS A 125 7.31 8.23 -22.68
N ASN A 126 7.19 9.31 -21.90
CA ASN A 126 7.83 9.41 -20.58
C ASN A 126 7.32 8.34 -19.58
N LYS A 127 6.04 7.98 -19.64
CA LYS A 127 5.48 6.93 -18.77
C LYS A 127 6.07 5.55 -19.10
N ARG A 128 6.25 5.22 -20.39
CA ARG A 128 6.88 3.96 -20.82
C ARG A 128 8.35 3.90 -20.39
N VAL A 129 9.12 4.96 -20.61
CA VAL A 129 10.53 5.04 -20.19
C VAL A 129 10.67 4.86 -18.67
N LYS A 130 9.81 5.51 -17.88
CA LYS A 130 9.81 5.35 -16.41
C LYS A 130 9.48 3.92 -15.97
N VAL A 131 8.55 3.25 -16.66
CA VAL A 131 8.20 1.85 -16.36
C VAL A 131 9.37 0.90 -16.69
N THR A 132 10.08 1.13 -17.80
CA THR A 132 11.28 0.36 -18.17
C THR A 132 12.38 0.50 -17.13
N ILE A 133 12.73 1.72 -16.74
CA ILE A 133 13.77 1.99 -15.71
C ILE A 133 13.39 1.35 -14.36
N LEU A 134 12.12 1.45 -13.95
CA LEU A 134 11.64 0.80 -12.71
C LEU A 134 11.67 -0.73 -12.80
N SER A 135 11.57 -1.31 -13.99
CA SER A 135 11.69 -2.74 -14.19
C SER A 135 13.15 -3.20 -14.10
N GLU A 136 14.09 -2.40 -14.60
CA GLU A 136 15.53 -2.64 -14.53
C GLU A 136 16.03 -2.55 -13.09
N ILE A 137 15.67 -1.49 -12.35
CA ILE A 137 16.04 -1.34 -10.93
C ILE A 137 15.54 -2.52 -10.08
N ARG A 138 14.36 -3.08 -10.40
CA ARG A 138 13.84 -4.26 -9.69
C ARG A 138 14.63 -5.52 -10.02
N LYS A 139 15.08 -5.68 -11.27
CA LYS A 139 15.93 -6.81 -11.69
C LYS A 139 17.30 -6.72 -11.02
N ASP A 140 17.96 -5.57 -11.08
CA ASP A 140 19.27 -5.35 -10.45
C ASP A 140 19.23 -5.64 -8.95
N ARG A 141 18.17 -5.17 -8.28
CA ARG A 141 17.99 -5.42 -6.84
C ARG A 141 17.76 -6.89 -6.53
N LYS A 142 16.99 -7.61 -7.35
CA LYS A 142 16.79 -9.06 -7.21
C LYS A 142 18.11 -9.81 -7.42
N GLU A 143 18.88 -9.44 -8.44
CA GLU A 143 20.18 -10.03 -8.74
C GLU A 143 21.20 -9.80 -7.62
N PHE A 144 21.21 -8.59 -7.05
CA PHE A 144 22.07 -8.28 -5.90
C PHE A 144 21.77 -9.17 -4.70
N TYR A 145 20.49 -9.35 -4.34
CA TYR A 145 20.12 -10.24 -3.23
C TYR A 145 20.42 -11.71 -3.52
N ASN A 146 20.22 -12.16 -4.76
CA ASN A 146 20.59 -13.52 -5.17
C ASN A 146 22.10 -13.75 -5.03
N LYS A 147 22.94 -12.80 -5.46
CA LYS A 147 24.40 -12.89 -5.29
C LYS A 147 24.81 -12.91 -3.83
N LEU A 148 24.18 -12.09 -2.99
CA LEU A 148 24.41 -12.10 -1.54
C LEU A 148 24.09 -13.46 -0.92
N LEU A 149 22.94 -14.04 -1.29
CA LEU A 149 22.51 -15.35 -0.81
C LEU A 149 23.52 -16.43 -1.20
N GLU A 150 24.00 -16.42 -2.45
CA GLU A 150 25.00 -17.38 -2.94
C GLU A 150 26.33 -17.28 -2.16
N ILE A 151 26.77 -16.07 -1.83
CA ILE A 151 27.98 -15.86 -1.03
C ILE A 151 27.80 -16.41 0.39
N GLU A 152 26.62 -16.23 0.98
CA GLU A 152 26.30 -16.72 2.32
C GLU A 152 26.23 -18.25 2.35
N GLU A 153 25.59 -18.86 1.37
CA GLU A 153 25.55 -20.32 1.20
C GLU A 153 26.96 -20.90 1.05
N ARG A 154 27.82 -20.27 0.24
CA ARG A 154 29.22 -20.68 0.07
C ARG A 154 30.01 -20.62 1.38
N LYS A 155 29.84 -19.55 2.16
CA LYS A 155 30.47 -19.44 3.49
C LYS A 155 29.97 -20.53 4.43
N PHE A 156 28.68 -20.86 4.35
CA PHE A 156 28.08 -21.90 5.19
C PHE A 156 28.61 -23.30 4.83
N THR A 157 28.73 -23.62 3.54
CA THR A 157 29.29 -24.90 3.08
C THR A 157 30.75 -25.07 3.50
N GLU A 158 31.59 -24.06 3.29
CA GLU A 158 32.99 -24.08 3.73
C GLU A 158 33.13 -24.31 5.24
N LYS A 159 32.26 -23.66 6.05
CA LYS A 159 32.25 -23.85 7.50
C LYS A 159 31.86 -25.28 7.88
N LYS A 160 30.88 -25.85 7.18
CA LYS A 160 30.44 -27.24 7.39
C LYS A 160 31.55 -28.23 7.03
N GLU A 161 32.25 -28.03 5.92
CA GLU A 161 33.37 -28.87 5.50
C GLU A 161 34.56 -28.78 6.46
N LYS A 162 34.90 -27.59 6.94
CA LYS A 162 35.92 -27.43 7.99
C LYS A 162 35.51 -28.20 9.25
N MET A 163 34.26 -28.07 9.68
CA MET A 163 33.75 -28.78 10.86
C MET A 163 33.82 -30.30 10.71
N THR A 164 33.45 -30.85 9.55
CA THR A 164 33.54 -32.30 9.29
C THR A 164 35.00 -32.76 9.25
N PHE A 165 35.90 -31.98 8.66
CA PHE A 165 37.32 -32.25 8.66
C PHE A 165 37.90 -32.31 10.08
N TYR A 166 37.57 -31.34 10.94
CA TYR A 166 38.02 -31.34 12.35
C TYR A 166 37.48 -32.55 13.12
N LYS A 167 36.19 -32.89 12.97
CA LYS A 167 35.62 -34.10 13.59
C LYS A 167 36.34 -35.38 13.15
N LYS A 168 36.62 -35.52 11.84
CA LYS A 168 37.35 -36.67 11.30
C LYS A 168 38.79 -36.74 11.82
N LYS A 169 39.48 -35.60 11.93
CA LYS A 169 40.83 -35.51 12.48
C LYS A 169 40.86 -35.91 13.97
N MET A 170 39.92 -35.41 14.77
CA MET A 170 39.80 -35.77 16.19
C MET A 170 39.54 -37.26 16.38
N ASN A 171 38.59 -37.84 15.62
CA ASN A 171 38.33 -39.28 15.68
C ASN A 171 39.58 -40.10 15.33
N LYS A 172 40.30 -39.75 14.26
CA LYS A 172 41.53 -40.45 13.86
C LYS A 172 42.65 -40.36 14.91
N THR A 173 42.74 -39.25 15.65
CA THR A 173 43.71 -39.09 16.74
C THR A 173 43.34 -39.94 17.97
N ILE A 174 42.05 -40.06 18.30
CA ILE A 174 41.57 -40.91 19.40
C ILE A 174 41.87 -42.39 19.11
N PHE A 175 41.58 -42.86 17.89
CA PHE A 175 41.84 -44.24 17.47
C PHE A 175 43.33 -44.60 17.31
N ARG A 176 44.25 -43.64 17.36
CA ARG A 176 45.71 -43.90 17.31
C ARG A 176 46.36 -43.97 18.69
N LYS A 177 45.63 -43.68 19.77
CA LYS A 177 46.11 -43.66 21.15
C LYS A 177 45.63 -44.86 21.99
N ILE A 178 44.83 -45.75 21.39
CA ILE A 178 44.40 -47.04 21.92
C ILE A 178 45.13 -48.11 21.12
#